data_AF-A0A6L9ZD23-F1
#
_entry.id   AF-A0A6L9ZD23-F1
#
_cell.length_a   1.000
_cell.length_b   1.000
_cell.length_c   1.000
_cell.angle_alpha   90.00
_cell.angle_beta   90.00
_cell.angle_gamma   90.00
#
_symmetry.space_group_name_H-M   'P 1'
#
loop_
_entity.id
_entity.type
_entity.pdbx_description
1 polymer ?
#
loop_
_entity_poly.entity_id
_entity_poly.type
_entity_poly.pdbx_seq_one_letter_code
_entity_poly.pdbx_strand_id
1 'polypeptide(L)'
;MDIRQIEISLKSPNAQDRLRALTALREYGSDVAVPLLTSKLKDPEFLVRSFVAMGLGNKRSDESYAALLNLIQFDTDPNVRAEAS
;
A
#
# COMPACT_ATOMS: atom_id res chain seq x y z
N MET A 1 -6.75 -14.67 -0.16
CA MET A 1 -6.55 -14.63 1.30
C MET A 1 -7.77 -13.96 1.89
N ASP A 2 -8.30 -14.40 3.03
CA ASP A 2 -9.34 -13.63 3.72
C ASP A 2 -8.74 -12.37 4.38
N ILE A 3 -9.60 -11.44 4.76
CA ILE A 3 -9.18 -10.12 5.24
C ILE A 3 -8.40 -10.19 6.56
N ARG A 4 -8.73 -11.12 7.46
CA ARG A 4 -8.03 -11.25 8.75
C ARG A 4 -6.61 -11.75 8.51
N GLN A 5 -6.45 -12.70 7.59
CA GLN A 5 -5.14 -13.20 7.22
C GLN A 5 -4.29 -12.11 6.55
N ILE A 6 -4.89 -11.23 5.76
CA ILE A 6 -4.22 -10.06 5.19
C ILE A 6 -3.71 -9.13 6.30
N GLU A 7 -4.53 -8.79 7.27
CA GLU A 7 -4.14 -7.93 8.41
C GLU A 7 -2.97 -8.49 9.20
N ILE A 8 -2.96 -9.81 9.43
CA ILE A 8 -1.86 -10.51 10.10
C ILE A 8 -0.60 -10.44 9.24
N SER A 9 -0.70 -10.77 7.94
CA SER A 9 0.45 -10.77 7.03
C SER A 9 1.05 -9.39 6.82
N LEU A 10 0.24 -8.32 6.84
CA LEU A 10 0.71 -6.94 6.83
C LEU A 10 1.58 -6.58 8.04
N LYS A 11 1.44 -7.28 9.17
CA LYS A 11 2.26 -7.06 10.38
C LYS A 11 3.49 -7.97 10.45
N SER A 12 3.69 -8.84 9.46
CA SER A 12 4.82 -9.76 9.46
C SER A 12 6.17 -9.01 9.42
N PRO A 13 7.19 -9.48 10.16
CA PRO A 13 8.55 -8.96 10.00
C PRO A 13 9.11 -9.23 8.60
N ASN A 14 8.62 -10.24 7.89
CA ASN A 14 9.06 -10.57 6.54
C ASN A 14 8.35 -9.70 5.49
N ALA A 15 9.13 -8.93 4.72
CA ALA A 15 8.59 -8.06 3.66
C ALA A 15 7.82 -8.84 2.59
N GLN A 16 8.20 -10.08 2.28
CA GLN A 16 7.50 -10.90 1.30
C GLN A 16 6.07 -11.25 1.72
N ASP A 17 5.83 -11.44 3.02
CA ASP A 17 4.48 -11.64 3.55
C ASP A 17 3.63 -10.38 3.40
N ARG A 18 4.23 -9.21 3.66
CA ARG A 18 3.56 -7.92 3.49
C ARG A 18 3.21 -7.65 2.02
N LEU A 19 4.12 -7.92 1.09
CA LEU A 19 3.87 -7.81 -0.36
C LEU A 19 2.76 -8.75 -0.83
N ARG A 20 2.74 -10.00 -0.34
CA ARG A 20 1.63 -10.94 -0.61
C ARG A 20 0.30 -10.40 -0.08
N ALA A 21 0.30 -9.82 1.11
CA ALA A 21 -0.90 -9.21 1.70
C ALA A 21 -1.40 -8.01 0.89
N LEU A 22 -0.50 -7.11 0.48
CA LEU A 22 -0.84 -5.96 -0.39
C LEU A 22 -1.41 -6.42 -1.74
N THR A 23 -0.82 -7.48 -2.33
CA THR A 23 -1.32 -8.05 -3.59
C THR A 23 -2.75 -8.59 -3.43
N ALA A 24 -3.04 -9.25 -2.31
CA ALA A 24 -4.37 -9.80 -2.04
C ALA A 24 -5.45 -8.71 -1.85
N LEU A 25 -5.09 -7.49 -1.46
CA LEU A 25 -6.02 -6.35 -1.38
C LEU A 25 -6.58 -5.91 -2.74
N ARG A 26 -6.03 -6.39 -3.86
CA ARG A 26 -6.57 -6.12 -5.20
C ARG A 26 -8.02 -6.60 -5.34
N GLU A 27 -8.37 -7.70 -4.71
CA GLU A 27 -9.70 -8.32 -4.77
C GLU A 27 -10.75 -7.63 -3.87
N TYR A 28 -10.35 -6.64 -3.07
CA TYR A 28 -11.23 -5.94 -2.13
C TYR A 28 -11.64 -4.55 -2.63
N GLY A 29 -12.82 -4.07 -2.24
CA GLY A 29 -13.26 -2.70 -2.52
C GLY A 29 -12.37 -1.64 -1.86
N SER A 30 -12.48 -0.39 -2.33
CA SER A 30 -11.67 0.73 -1.81
C SER A 30 -11.94 1.00 -0.33
N ASP A 31 -13.18 0.83 0.12
CA ASP A 31 -13.62 0.95 1.51
C ASP A 31 -12.85 0.04 2.47
N VAL A 32 -12.49 -1.16 2.02
CA VAL A 32 -11.70 -2.13 2.79
C VAL A 32 -10.20 -1.97 2.52
N ALA A 33 -9.81 -1.81 1.26
CA ALA A 33 -8.41 -1.87 0.86
C ALA A 33 -7.63 -0.61 1.23
N VAL A 34 -8.21 0.58 1.06
CA VAL A 34 -7.49 1.85 1.25
C VAL A 34 -7.01 2.03 2.69
N PRO A 35 -7.78 1.76 3.76
CA PRO A 35 -7.26 1.82 5.12
C PRO A 35 -6.05 0.93 5.37
N LEU A 36 -6.06 -0.28 4.79
CA LEU A 36 -4.97 -1.26 4.95
C LEU A 36 -3.73 -0.88 4.14
N LEU A 37 -3.90 -0.37 2.92
CA LEU A 37 -2.83 0.20 2.10
C LEU A 37 -2.17 1.39 2.82
N THR A 38 -2.97 2.33 3.30
CA THR A 38 -2.51 3.54 4.00
C THR A 38 -1.74 3.21 5.28
N SER A 39 -2.05 2.10 5.94
CA SER A 39 -1.29 1.63 7.12
C SER A 39 0.20 1.31 6.83
N LYS A 40 0.58 1.23 5.54
CA LYS A 40 1.93 0.87 5.07
C LYS A 40 2.65 1.96 4.30
N LEU A 41 2.15 3.19 4.30
CA LEU A 41 2.83 4.34 3.68
C LEU A 41 4.25 4.60 4.22
N LYS A 42 4.56 4.14 5.43
CA LYS A 42 5.88 4.31 6.06
C LYS A 42 6.59 2.98 6.29
N ASP A 43 6.28 1.96 5.49
CA ASP A 43 6.96 0.67 5.60
C ASP A 43 8.48 0.86 5.39
N PRO A 44 9.34 0.22 6.20
CA PRO A 44 10.79 0.36 6.05
C PRO A 44 11.30 -0.10 4.69
N GLU A 45 10.62 -1.05 4.04
CA GLU A 45 11.02 -1.57 2.74
C GLU A 45 10.42 -0.70 1.61
N PHE A 46 11.27 -0.13 0.75
CA PHE A 46 10.80 0.75 -0.33
C PHE A 46 9.89 0.01 -1.30
N LEU A 47 10.17 -1.27 -1.58
CA LEU A 47 9.34 -2.09 -2.46
C LEU A 47 7.92 -2.26 -1.92
N VAL A 48 7.76 -2.35 -0.59
CA VAL A 48 6.43 -2.39 0.04
C VAL A 48 5.71 -1.06 -0.17
N ARG A 49 6.39 0.07 0.00
CA ARG A 49 5.81 1.40 -0.24
C ARG A 49 5.43 1.63 -1.71
N SER A 50 6.22 1.14 -2.67
CA SER A 50 5.86 1.16 -4.10
C SER A 50 4.58 0.34 -4.36
N PHE A 51 4.43 -0.84 -3.76
CA PHE A 51 3.20 -1.63 -3.89
C PHE A 51 1.99 -0.95 -3.22
N VAL A 52 2.21 -0.18 -2.15
CA VAL A 52 1.17 0.67 -1.57
C VAL A 52 0.74 1.75 -2.56
N ALA A 53 1.68 2.47 -3.17
CA ALA A 53 1.39 3.47 -4.21
C ALA A 53 0.58 2.86 -5.36
N MET A 54 1.06 1.76 -5.94
CA MET A 54 0.35 1.03 -6.99
C MET A 54 -1.06 0.61 -6.56
N GLY A 55 -1.20 0.08 -5.34
CA GLY A 55 -2.49 -0.31 -4.78
C GLY A 55 -3.45 0.87 -4.68
N LEU A 56 -3.00 2.00 -4.13
CA LEU A 56 -3.80 3.22 -3.98
C LEU A 56 -4.22 3.78 -5.35
N GLY A 57 -3.31 3.82 -6.33
CA GLY A 57 -3.58 4.25 -7.71
C GLY A 57 -4.60 3.39 -8.43
N ASN A 58 -4.71 2.11 -8.08
CA ASN A 58 -5.76 1.22 -8.57
C ASN A 58 -7.12 1.45 -7.90
N LYS A 59 -7.15 1.84 -6.62
CA LYS A 59 -8.40 2.04 -5.86
C LYS A 59 -9.11 3.34 -6.18
N ARG A 60 -8.38 4.39 -6.59
CA ARG A 60 -8.91 5.65 -7.13
C ARG A 60 -10.02 6.30 -6.29
N SER A 61 -9.91 6.25 -4.96
CA SER A 61 -10.75 7.06 -4.06
C SER A 61 -10.07 8.39 -3.71
N ASP A 62 -10.83 9.31 -3.11
CA ASP A 62 -10.29 10.58 -2.63
C ASP A 62 -9.19 10.36 -1.57
N GLU A 63 -9.37 9.36 -0.70
CA GLU A 63 -8.36 8.97 0.29
C GLU A 63 -7.11 8.38 -0.37
N SER A 64 -7.27 7.57 -1.43
CA SER A 64 -6.12 7.10 -2.23
C SER A 64 -5.37 8.28 -2.83
N TYR A 65 -6.07 9.24 -3.40
CA TYR A 65 -5.46 10.41 -4.02
C TYR A 65 -4.65 11.23 -3.01
N ALA A 66 -5.22 11.50 -1.83
CA ALA A 66 -4.52 12.19 -0.75
C ALA A 66 -3.26 11.43 -0.28
N ALA A 67 -3.34 10.10 -0.17
CA ALA A 67 -2.21 9.27 0.22
C ALA A 67 -1.10 9.24 -0.85
N LEU A 68 -1.45 9.23 -2.14
CA LEU A 68 -0.49 9.31 -3.24
C LEU A 68 0.24 10.66 -3.27
N LEU A 69 -0.47 11.77 -3.08
CA LEU A 69 0.15 13.09 -2.95
C LEU A 69 1.16 13.13 -1.80
N ASN A 70 0.87 12.45 -0.69
CA ASN A 70 1.80 12.33 0.42
C ASN A 70 3.09 11.60 0.01
N LEU A 71 2.97 10.48 -0.71
CA LEU A 71 4.14 9.73 -1.20
C LEU A 71 4.97 10.55 -2.18
N ILE A 72 4.34 11.21 -3.15
CA ILE A 72 5.02 12.09 -4.11
C ILE A 72 5.82 13.18 -3.38
N GLN A 73 5.23 13.78 -2.34
CA GLN A 73 5.86 14.92 -1.67
C GLN A 73 6.94 14.50 -0.66
N PHE A 74 6.78 13.37 0.01
CA PHE A 74 7.55 13.06 1.22
C PHE A 74 8.30 11.73 1.21
N ASP A 75 8.05 10.81 0.27
CA ASP A 75 8.83 9.57 0.23
C ASP A 75 10.28 9.84 -0.17
N THR A 76 11.22 9.19 0.51
CA THR A 76 12.64 9.38 0.26
C THR A 76 13.10 8.66 -1.00
N ASP A 77 12.44 7.57 -1.40
CA ASP A 77 12.84 6.75 -2.53
C ASP A 77 12.23 7.29 -3.85
N PRO A 78 13.06 7.61 -4.87
CA PRO A 78 12.57 8.12 -6.15
C PRO A 78 11.67 7.14 -6.89
N ASN A 79 11.84 5.82 -6.71
CA ASN A 79 10.98 4.84 -7.37
C ASN A 79 9.59 4.82 -6.74
N VAL A 80 9.48 5.01 -5.42
CA VAL A 80 8.18 5.13 -4.75
C VAL A 80 7.44 6.39 -5.22
N ARG A 81 8.16 7.52 -5.34
CA ARG A 81 7.57 8.77 -5.87
C ARG A 81 7.11 8.61 -7.32
N ALA A 82 7.91 7.93 -8.15
CA ALA A 82 7.57 7.68 -9.55
C ALA A 82 6.33 6.76 -9.69
N GLU A 83 6.23 5.71 -8.88
CA GLU A 83 5.06 4.82 -8.85
C GLU A 83 3.79 5.53 -8.36
N ALA A 84 3.93 6.53 -7.48
CA ALA A 84 2.81 7.30 -6.96
C ALA A 84 2.28 8.39 -7.91
N SER A 85 3.02 8.70 -8.98
CA SER A 85 2.72 9.77 -9.95
C SER A 85 1.73 9.33 -11.03
#